data_AF-A0A7G2LX41-F1
#
_entry.id   AF-A0A7G2LX41-F1
#
_cell.length_a   1.000
_cell.length_b   1.000
_cell.length_c   1.000
_cell.angle_alpha   90.00
_cell.angle_beta   90.00
_cell.angle_gamma   90.00
#
_symmetry.space_group_name_H-M   'P 1'
#
loop_
_entity.id
_entity.type
_entity.pdbx_description
1 polymer ?
#
loop_
_entity_poly.entity_id
_entity_poly.type
_entity_poly.pdbx_seq_one_letter_code
_entity_poly.pdbx_strand_id
1 'polypeptide(L)'
;MDKELEMLRARDFWGALALICCAVFFLWRTSFIPFLGENRAGVSGAEWYNSAAIVPFGIWFAMLLLGLVLLRIAIKAGGAKRAFSAVGLGWDRQEAIRIGSIAVIMGMFIFALVPRVDFILASGLVITALIYGFHAGRVERMLQSAVAVILPGIYALFMHFPQAEWNKPHDDDWLVMAAWVLLTLWMFAHDRSRIARATPWVAVLTPLILVMAMAFGFRQNVPNRGGLLFSKIEYHYYVTLRPLWRN
;
A
#
# COMPACT_ATOMS: atom_id res chain seq x y z
N MET A 1 36.97 -5.89 -4.62
CA MET A 1 35.49 -5.84 -4.68
C MET A 1 35.07 -4.88 -3.59
N ASP A 2 34.36 -3.81 -3.93
CA ASP A 2 34.07 -2.73 -2.98
C ASP A 2 33.24 -3.24 -1.80
N LYS A 3 33.61 -2.88 -0.57
CA LYS A 3 32.93 -3.30 0.69
C LYS A 3 31.42 -3.08 0.63
N GLU A 4 30.99 -2.02 -0.04
CA GLU A 4 29.58 -1.69 -0.24
C GLU A 4 28.85 -2.74 -1.09
N LEU A 5 29.50 -3.22 -2.16
CA LEU A 5 28.97 -4.27 -3.02
C LEU A 5 28.86 -5.60 -2.24
N GLU A 6 29.81 -5.88 -1.35
CA GLU A 6 29.76 -7.06 -0.49
C GLU A 6 28.61 -7.00 0.53
N MET A 7 28.37 -5.83 1.14
CA MET A 7 27.25 -5.59 2.04
C MET A 7 25.90 -5.72 1.31
N LEU A 8 25.78 -5.16 0.10
CA LEU A 8 24.57 -5.30 -0.71
C LEU A 8 24.26 -6.78 -1.02
N ARG A 9 25.26 -7.61 -1.32
CA ARG A 9 25.05 -9.05 -1.55
C ARG A 9 24.66 -9.84 -0.32
N ALA A 10 25.12 -9.44 0.87
CA ALA A 10 24.66 -10.02 2.13
C ALA A 10 23.20 -9.64 2.42
N ARG A 11 22.81 -8.39 2.13
CA ARG A 11 21.42 -7.92 2.25
C ARG A 11 20.49 -8.58 1.24
N ASP A 12 20.94 -8.77 0.00
CA ASP A 12 20.20 -9.50 -1.04
C ASP A 12 19.87 -10.93 -0.59
N PHE A 13 20.79 -11.60 0.12
CA PHE A 13 20.56 -12.95 0.65
C PHE A 13 19.42 -12.98 1.68
N TRP A 14 19.47 -12.10 2.69
CA TRP A 14 18.41 -12.00 3.70
C TRP A 14 17.08 -11.53 3.11
N GLY A 15 17.13 -10.53 2.21
CA GLY A 15 15.95 -10.02 1.51
C GLY A 15 15.29 -11.08 0.65
N ALA A 16 16.06 -11.89 -0.08
CA ALA A 16 15.55 -13.00 -0.86
C ALA A 16 14.90 -14.07 0.02
N LEU A 17 15.51 -14.41 1.17
CA LEU A 17 14.94 -15.38 2.10
C LEU A 17 13.61 -14.89 2.68
N ALA A 18 13.54 -13.64 3.12
CA ALA A 18 12.30 -13.04 3.61
C ALA A 18 11.21 -13.00 2.52
N LEU A 19 11.58 -12.63 1.30
CA LEU A 19 10.68 -12.62 0.14
C LEU A 19 10.13 -14.02 -0.16
N ILE A 20 10.98 -15.05 -0.15
CA ILE A 20 10.58 -16.44 -0.34
C ILE A 20 9.62 -16.88 0.77
N CYS A 21 9.97 -16.64 2.04
CA CYS A 21 9.11 -16.98 3.18
C CYS A 21 7.72 -16.33 3.07
N CYS A 22 7.67 -15.02 2.78
CA CYS A 22 6.41 -14.31 2.56
C CYS A 22 5.63 -14.88 1.38
N ALA A 23 6.27 -15.08 0.23
CA ALA A 23 5.63 -15.61 -0.96
C ALA A 23 5.06 -17.02 -0.74
N VAL A 24 5.81 -17.92 -0.09
CA VAL A 24 5.33 -19.26 0.28
C VAL A 24 4.14 -19.18 1.24
N PHE A 25 4.21 -18.34 2.27
CA PHE A 25 3.11 -18.14 3.21
C PHE A 25 1.84 -17.69 2.48
N PHE A 26 1.93 -16.69 1.62
CA PHE A 26 0.76 -16.17 0.90
C PHE A 26 0.27 -17.11 -0.20
N LEU A 27 1.13 -17.86 -0.89
CA LEU A 27 0.72 -18.93 -1.79
C LEU A 27 -0.05 -20.02 -1.05
N TRP A 28 0.46 -20.44 0.11
CA TRP A 28 -0.25 -21.38 0.97
C TRP A 28 -1.60 -20.85 1.42
N ARG A 29 -1.69 -19.60 1.90
CA ARG A 29 -2.97 -18.97 2.26
C ARG A 29 -3.93 -18.85 1.09
N THR A 30 -3.43 -18.50 -0.09
CA THR A 30 -4.23 -18.37 -1.31
C THR A 30 -4.72 -19.73 -1.81
N SER A 31 -4.00 -20.83 -1.52
CA SER A 31 -4.40 -22.18 -1.92
C SER A 31 -5.70 -22.66 -1.26
N PHE A 32 -6.08 -22.07 -0.13
CA PHE A 32 -7.39 -22.30 0.50
C PHE A 32 -8.53 -21.54 -0.17
N ILE A 33 -8.23 -20.57 -1.06
CA ILE A 33 -9.26 -19.90 -1.85
C ILE A 33 -9.56 -20.80 -3.04
N PRO A 34 -10.79 -21.28 -3.14
CA PRO A 34 -11.05 -22.37 -4.07
C PRO A 34 -11.28 -21.86 -5.50
N PHE A 35 -10.61 -22.51 -6.47
CA PHE A 35 -10.42 -22.02 -7.85
C PHE A 35 -11.45 -22.52 -8.87
N LEU A 36 -12.23 -23.54 -8.52
CA LEU A 36 -13.22 -24.20 -9.38
C LEU A 36 -14.42 -24.55 -8.50
N GLY A 37 -15.61 -24.02 -8.78
CA GLY A 37 -16.86 -24.43 -8.11
C GLY A 37 -17.94 -23.34 -8.05
N GLU A 38 -19.18 -23.73 -8.39
CA GLU A 38 -20.37 -22.87 -8.53
C GLU A 38 -21.09 -22.51 -7.21
N ASN A 39 -20.54 -22.83 -6.03
CA ASN A 39 -21.30 -22.65 -4.78
C ASN A 39 -20.40 -22.23 -3.62
N ARG A 40 -20.36 -20.93 -3.31
CA ARG A 40 -19.68 -20.39 -2.12
C ARG A 40 -20.43 -19.19 -1.54
N ALA A 41 -20.81 -19.31 -0.27
CA ALA A 41 -21.45 -18.29 0.58
C ALA A 41 -22.92 -17.90 0.26
N GLY A 42 -23.77 -18.86 -0.11
CA GLY A 42 -25.23 -18.69 -0.08
C GLY A 42 -25.83 -17.72 -1.10
N VAL A 43 -25.06 -17.31 -2.11
CA VAL A 43 -25.55 -16.47 -3.22
C VAL A 43 -25.08 -17.07 -4.55
N SER A 44 -26.03 -17.30 -5.45
CA SER A 44 -25.84 -17.86 -6.80
C SER A 44 -25.23 -16.85 -7.78
N GLY A 45 -24.07 -16.28 -7.43
CA GLY A 45 -23.25 -15.39 -8.27
C GLY A 45 -21.85 -15.97 -8.54
N ALA A 46 -21.74 -17.29 -8.61
CA ALA A 46 -20.51 -18.05 -8.45
C ALA A 46 -19.53 -18.08 -9.64
N GLU A 47 -19.56 -17.09 -10.53
CA GLU A 47 -18.45 -16.85 -11.46
C GLU A 47 -17.39 -15.88 -10.88
N TRP A 48 -17.76 -15.15 -9.81
CA TRP A 48 -17.03 -13.96 -9.38
C TRP A 48 -15.77 -14.22 -8.54
N TYR A 49 -15.69 -15.37 -7.87
CA TYR A 49 -14.54 -15.73 -7.02
C TYR A 49 -13.37 -16.39 -7.77
N ASN A 50 -13.60 -16.91 -8.98
CA ASN A 50 -12.52 -17.59 -9.73
C ASN A 50 -11.38 -16.63 -10.12
N SER A 51 -11.69 -15.35 -10.41
CA SER A 51 -10.65 -14.36 -10.76
C SER A 51 -9.94 -13.75 -9.54
N ALA A 52 -10.56 -13.76 -8.35
CA ALA A 52 -10.03 -13.09 -7.17
C ALA A 52 -8.83 -13.82 -6.55
N ALA A 53 -8.72 -15.14 -6.73
CA ALA A 53 -7.60 -15.95 -6.22
C ALA A 53 -6.42 -16.02 -7.21
N ILE A 54 -6.69 -15.99 -8.52
CA ILE A 54 -5.68 -16.14 -9.56
C ILE A 54 -4.67 -14.98 -9.52
N VAL A 55 -5.14 -13.75 -9.30
CA VAL A 55 -4.27 -12.56 -9.29
C VAL A 55 -3.28 -12.60 -8.11
N PRO A 56 -3.71 -12.78 -6.85
CA PRO A 56 -2.78 -13.02 -5.75
C PRO A 56 -1.83 -14.19 -6.01
N PHE A 57 -2.34 -15.31 -6.53
CA PHE A 57 -1.50 -16.49 -6.81
C PHE A 57 -0.40 -16.17 -7.82
N GLY A 58 -0.73 -15.48 -8.91
CA GLY A 58 0.22 -15.03 -9.92
C GLY A 58 1.27 -14.06 -9.38
N ILE A 59 0.86 -13.08 -8.57
CA ILE A 59 1.78 -12.11 -7.95
C ILE A 59 2.73 -12.83 -7.00
N TRP A 60 2.22 -13.63 -6.07
CA TRP A 60 3.05 -14.32 -5.10
C TRP A 60 3.94 -15.39 -5.73
N PHE A 61 3.49 -16.04 -6.81
CA PHE A 61 4.32 -16.96 -7.59
C PHE A 61 5.46 -16.22 -8.31
N ALA A 62 5.18 -15.08 -8.95
CA ALA A 62 6.23 -14.25 -9.55
C ALA A 62 7.23 -13.74 -8.51
N MET A 63 6.75 -13.33 -7.33
CA MET A 63 7.60 -12.93 -6.20
C MET A 63 8.47 -14.08 -5.69
N LEU A 64 7.93 -15.31 -5.64
CA LEU A 64 8.70 -16.50 -5.29
C LEU A 64 9.82 -16.76 -6.30
N LEU A 65 9.51 -16.72 -7.61
CA LEU A 65 10.51 -16.89 -8.67
C LEU A 65 11.61 -15.83 -8.58
N LEU A 66 11.22 -14.56 -8.39
CA LEU A 66 12.17 -13.46 -8.22
C LEU A 66 13.06 -13.69 -6.98
N GLY A 67 12.46 -14.08 -5.85
CA GLY A 67 13.20 -14.41 -4.63
C GLY A 67 14.21 -15.53 -4.83
N LEU A 68 13.85 -16.59 -5.55
CA LEU A 68 14.75 -17.69 -5.89
C LEU A 68 15.91 -17.23 -6.81
N VAL A 69 15.63 -16.37 -7.79
CA VAL A 69 16.66 -15.78 -8.66
C VAL A 69 17.64 -14.92 -7.86
N LEU A 70 17.13 -14.05 -6.99
CA LEU A 70 17.95 -13.21 -6.11
C LEU A 70 18.81 -14.06 -5.17
N LEU A 71 18.22 -15.09 -4.56
CA LEU A 71 18.93 -16.02 -3.68
C LEU A 71 20.07 -16.73 -4.43
N ARG A 72 19.81 -17.22 -5.65
CA ARG A 72 20.83 -17.88 -6.48
C ARG A 72 21.99 -16.93 -6.80
N ILE A 73 21.69 -15.68 -7.15
CA ILE A 73 22.71 -14.66 -7.43
C ILE A 73 23.52 -14.36 -6.16
N ALA A 74 22.85 -14.16 -5.03
CA ALA A 74 23.51 -13.87 -3.75
C ALA A 74 24.42 -15.01 -3.29
N ILE A 75 23.98 -16.28 -3.40
CA ILE A 75 24.81 -17.45 -3.05
C ILE A 75 26.04 -17.54 -3.97
N LYS A 76 25.85 -17.41 -5.30
CA LYS A 76 26.97 -17.46 -6.26
C LYS A 76 27.98 -16.34 -6.04
N ALA A 77 27.53 -15.17 -5.61
CA ALA A 77 28.38 -14.03 -5.29
C ALA A 77 29.05 -14.11 -3.89
N GLY A 78 28.87 -15.22 -3.16
CA GLY A 78 29.44 -15.40 -1.82
C GLY A 78 28.68 -14.68 -0.70
N GLY A 79 27.49 -14.15 -0.98
CA GLY A 79 26.63 -13.47 -0.02
C GLY A 79 26.24 -14.35 1.17
N ALA A 80 26.03 -15.66 0.96
CA ALA A 80 25.68 -16.59 2.05
C ALA A 80 26.78 -16.71 3.11
N LYS A 81 28.06 -16.80 2.72
CA LYS A 81 29.17 -16.88 3.67
C LYS A 81 29.35 -15.58 4.48
N ARG A 82 28.89 -14.45 3.94
CA ARG A 82 29.05 -13.11 4.51
C ARG A 82 27.80 -12.64 5.27
N ALA A 83 26.63 -13.14 4.92
CA ALA A 83 25.37 -12.86 5.61
C ALA A 83 25.40 -13.33 7.07
N PHE A 84 26.17 -14.38 7.36
CA PHE A 84 26.40 -14.91 8.71
C PHE A 84 27.63 -14.32 9.41
N SER A 85 28.39 -13.40 8.77
CA SER A 85 29.45 -12.65 9.46
C SER A 85 28.90 -11.32 10.00
N ALA A 86 29.51 -10.79 11.06
CA ALA A 86 29.06 -9.59 11.80
C ALA A 86 28.89 -8.30 10.96
N VAL A 87 29.26 -8.35 9.68
CA VAL A 87 29.13 -7.27 8.68
C VAL A 87 27.73 -7.24 8.03
N GLY A 88 26.91 -8.28 8.20
CA GLY A 88 25.72 -8.57 7.37
C GLY A 88 24.50 -7.66 7.54
N LEU A 89 24.38 -6.89 8.64
CA LEU A 89 23.18 -6.08 8.88
C LEU A 89 23.35 -4.58 8.62
N GLY A 90 24.58 -4.04 8.72
CA GLY A 90 24.88 -2.65 8.34
C GLY A 90 23.89 -1.62 8.87
N TRP A 91 23.40 -1.81 10.10
CA TRP A 91 22.29 -1.04 10.66
C TRP A 91 22.78 0.37 11.01
N ASP A 92 22.34 1.35 10.25
CA ASP A 92 22.57 2.77 10.53
C ASP A 92 21.30 3.42 11.09
N ARG A 93 21.47 4.49 11.88
CA ARG A 93 20.36 5.25 12.45
C ARG A 93 19.43 5.79 11.36
N GLN A 94 19.97 6.25 10.23
CA GLN A 94 19.16 6.71 9.10
C GLN A 94 18.33 5.58 8.50
N GLU A 95 18.91 4.37 8.40
CA GLU A 95 18.20 3.19 7.94
C GLU A 95 17.10 2.75 8.91
N ALA A 96 17.37 2.81 10.22
CA ALA A 96 16.38 2.53 11.26
C ALA A 96 15.18 3.48 11.16
N ILE A 97 15.43 4.79 10.98
CA ILE A 97 14.36 5.79 10.84
C ILE A 97 13.59 5.58 9.53
N ARG A 98 14.29 5.26 8.44
CA ARG A 98 13.65 4.99 7.15
C ARG A 98 12.69 3.81 7.25
N ILE A 99 13.17 2.67 7.74
CA ILE A 99 12.36 1.44 7.89
C ILE A 99 11.24 1.67 8.89
N GLY A 100 11.52 2.30 10.04
CA GLY A 100 10.51 2.60 11.06
C GLY A 100 9.41 3.54 10.55
N SER A 101 9.78 4.58 9.79
CA SER A 101 8.83 5.51 9.20
C SER A 101 7.93 4.82 8.18
N ILE A 102 8.48 3.97 7.32
CA ILE A 102 7.69 3.16 6.36
C ILE A 102 6.75 2.22 7.12
N ALA A 103 7.27 1.51 8.13
CA ALA A 103 6.48 0.55 8.90
C ALA A 103 5.29 1.23 9.60
N VAL A 104 5.50 2.39 10.20
CA VAL A 104 4.43 3.15 10.86
C VAL A 104 3.44 3.73 9.86
N ILE A 105 3.91 4.31 8.74
CA ILE A 105 3.02 4.81 7.67
C ILE A 105 2.14 3.67 7.15
N MET A 106 2.73 2.51 6.84
CA MET A 106 2.00 1.37 6.31
C MET A 106 1.07 0.75 7.36
N GLY A 107 1.50 0.66 8.62
CA GLY A 107 0.68 0.17 9.71
C GLY A 107 -0.56 1.05 9.94
N MET A 108 -0.37 2.37 9.99
CA MET A 108 -1.48 3.31 10.11
C MET A 108 -2.39 3.27 8.89
N PHE A 109 -1.83 3.20 7.68
CA PHE A 109 -2.63 3.07 6.47
C PHE A 109 -3.51 1.81 6.51
N ILE A 110 -2.93 0.63 6.76
CA ILE A 110 -3.63 -0.66 6.68
C ILE A 110 -4.65 -0.80 7.81
N PHE A 111 -4.27 -0.51 9.05
CA PHE A 111 -5.09 -0.83 10.22
C PHE A 111 -5.96 0.34 10.69
N ALA A 112 -5.54 1.59 10.48
CA ALA A 112 -6.31 2.76 10.87
C ALA A 112 -7.12 3.32 9.70
N LEU A 113 -6.47 3.70 8.61
CA LEU A 113 -7.10 4.53 7.57
C LEU A 113 -7.97 3.72 6.60
N VAL A 114 -7.46 2.62 6.01
CA VAL A 114 -8.18 1.84 4.98
C VAL A 114 -9.59 1.40 5.39
N PRO A 115 -9.84 0.92 6.62
CA PRO A 115 -11.19 0.48 7.01
C PRO A 115 -12.19 1.63 7.23
N ARG A 116 -11.69 2.85 7.48
CA ARG A 116 -12.47 3.95 8.07
C ARG A 116 -12.59 5.17 7.16
N VAL A 117 -11.57 5.42 6.35
CA VAL A 117 -11.45 6.61 5.51
C VAL A 117 -11.72 6.25 4.06
N ASP A 118 -12.25 7.19 3.30
CA ASP A 118 -12.29 7.13 1.84
C ASP A 118 -10.94 6.66 1.28
N PHE A 119 -10.95 5.54 0.57
CA PHE A 119 -9.72 4.90 0.10
C PHE A 119 -8.89 5.81 -0.82
N ILE A 120 -9.53 6.71 -1.58
CA ILE A 120 -8.83 7.65 -2.46
C ILE A 120 -8.06 8.67 -1.62
N LEU A 121 -8.67 9.20 -0.57
CA LEU A 121 -8.04 10.16 0.35
C LEU A 121 -6.88 9.52 1.11
N ALA A 122 -7.13 8.36 1.72
CA ALA A 122 -6.11 7.63 2.48
C ALA A 122 -4.91 7.26 1.60
N SER A 123 -5.16 6.73 0.40
CA SER A 123 -4.12 6.37 -0.55
C SER A 123 -3.38 7.61 -1.07
N GLY A 124 -4.09 8.71 -1.35
CA GLY A 124 -3.48 9.96 -1.79
C GLY A 124 -2.51 10.55 -0.76
N LEU A 125 -2.91 10.57 0.51
CA LEU A 125 -2.05 10.96 1.63
C LEU A 125 -0.80 10.07 1.69
N VAL A 126 -0.97 8.75 1.67
CA VAL A 126 0.15 7.79 1.80
C VAL A 126 1.10 7.84 0.61
N ILE A 127 0.59 7.91 -0.62
CA ILE A 127 1.42 8.07 -1.82
C ILE A 127 2.23 9.37 -1.72
N THR A 128 1.61 10.47 -1.30
CA THR A 128 2.29 11.75 -1.12
C THR A 128 3.37 11.64 -0.03
N ALA A 129 3.05 11.03 1.11
CA ALA A 129 3.98 10.80 2.22
C ALA A 129 5.17 9.93 1.81
N LEU A 130 4.94 8.87 1.04
CA LEU A 130 6.01 7.98 0.57
C LEU A 130 6.89 8.65 -0.48
N ILE A 131 6.31 9.39 -1.43
CA ILE A 131 7.10 10.09 -2.44
C ILE A 131 7.89 11.20 -1.76
N TYR A 132 7.24 12.17 -1.11
CA TYR A 132 7.90 13.33 -0.49
C TYR A 132 8.90 12.91 0.59
N GLY A 133 8.52 11.96 1.46
CA GLY A 133 9.34 11.53 2.58
C GLY A 133 10.64 10.86 2.18
N PHE A 134 10.63 10.10 1.08
CA PHE A 134 11.72 9.16 0.81
C PHE A 134 12.50 9.44 -0.48
N HIS A 135 11.96 10.21 -1.43
CA HIS A 135 12.63 10.42 -2.73
C HIS A 135 14.00 11.10 -2.64
N ALA A 136 14.23 11.95 -1.62
CA ALA A 136 15.46 12.70 -1.42
C ALA A 136 16.37 12.13 -0.33
N GLY A 137 15.96 11.04 0.35
CA GLY A 137 16.74 10.43 1.44
C GLY A 137 16.91 11.28 2.70
N ARG A 138 16.15 12.37 2.88
CA ARG A 138 16.26 13.28 4.04
C ARG A 138 15.42 12.80 5.21
N VAL A 139 16.05 12.61 6.37
CA VAL A 139 15.40 12.08 7.59
C VAL A 139 14.25 12.97 8.05
N GLU A 140 14.40 14.29 7.95
CA GLU A 140 13.39 15.26 8.37
C GLU A 140 12.09 15.06 7.59
N ARG A 141 12.19 14.78 6.28
CA ARG A 141 11.03 14.55 5.41
C ARG A 141 10.34 13.23 5.71
N MET A 142 11.11 12.19 6.04
CA MET A 142 10.56 10.89 6.46
C MET A 142 9.72 11.04 7.73
N LEU A 143 10.25 11.77 8.73
CA LEU A 143 9.55 12.02 9.98
C LEU A 143 8.31 12.90 9.79
N GLN A 144 8.40 13.99 9.00
CA GLN A 144 7.25 14.82 8.65
C GLN A 144 6.14 14.01 7.97
N SER A 145 6.52 13.13 7.05
CA SER A 145 5.58 12.27 6.32
C SER A 145 4.96 11.22 7.25
N ALA A 146 5.75 10.64 8.16
CA ALA A 146 5.23 9.72 9.17
C ALA A 146 4.22 10.43 10.08
N VAL A 147 4.54 11.62 10.60
CA VAL A 147 3.63 12.41 11.45
C VAL A 147 2.34 12.74 10.70
N ALA A 148 2.41 13.15 9.43
CA ALA A 148 1.24 13.48 8.63
C ALA A 148 0.25 12.31 8.47
N VAL A 149 0.73 11.05 8.51
CA VAL A 149 -0.11 9.84 8.45
C VAL A 149 -0.52 9.36 9.84
N ILE A 150 0.37 9.47 10.83
CA ILE A 150 0.12 9.06 12.22
C ILE A 150 -0.99 9.88 12.84
N LEU A 151 -1.01 11.19 12.66
CA LEU A 151 -2.01 12.05 13.30
C LEU A 151 -3.45 11.66 12.95
N PRO A 152 -3.85 11.57 11.66
CA PRO A 152 -5.18 11.07 11.32
C PRO A 152 -5.37 9.60 11.69
N GLY A 153 -4.33 8.76 11.60
CA GLY A 153 -4.43 7.34 11.97
C GLY A 153 -4.73 7.12 13.46
N ILE A 154 -4.05 7.86 14.34
CA ILE A 154 -4.29 7.85 15.78
C ILE A 154 -5.68 8.43 16.07
N TYR A 155 -6.05 9.55 15.45
CA TYR A 155 -7.40 10.12 15.62
C TYR A 155 -8.48 9.08 15.32
N ALA A 156 -8.41 8.43 14.15
CA ALA A 156 -9.39 7.43 13.72
C ALA A 156 -9.40 6.18 14.63
N LEU A 157 -8.27 5.83 15.24
CA LEU A 157 -8.17 4.75 16.21
C LEU A 157 -8.75 5.11 17.58
N PHE A 158 -8.64 6.36 18.03
CA PHE A 158 -9.11 6.76 19.36
C PHE A 158 -10.56 7.22 19.38
N MET A 159 -10.98 7.98 18.38
CA MET A 159 -12.34 8.57 18.33
C MET A 159 -13.37 7.57 17.80
N HIS A 160 -12.98 6.75 16.81
CA HIS A 160 -13.86 5.80 16.13
C HIS A 160 -13.27 4.39 16.17
N PHE A 161 -12.87 3.96 17.38
CA PHE A 161 -12.37 2.61 17.58
C PHE A 161 -13.42 1.53 17.25
N PRO A 162 -14.67 1.60 17.76
CA PRO A 162 -15.67 0.57 17.51
C PRO A 162 -16.07 0.50 16.05
N GLN A 163 -16.16 -0.70 15.49
CA GLN A 163 -16.54 -0.91 14.09
C GLN A 163 -17.92 -0.34 13.74
N ALA A 164 -18.82 -0.23 14.73
CA ALA A 164 -20.15 0.35 14.54
C ALA A 164 -20.13 1.84 14.19
N GLU A 165 -19.05 2.54 14.51
CA GLU A 165 -18.85 3.97 14.21
C GLU A 165 -18.12 4.20 12.89
N TRP A 166 -17.62 3.13 12.26
CA TRP A 166 -16.99 3.27 10.95
C TRP A 166 -18.08 3.71 9.96
N ASN A 167 -17.78 4.74 9.17
CA ASN A 167 -18.67 5.41 8.20
C ASN A 167 -19.61 6.51 8.76
N LYS A 168 -19.58 6.84 10.06
CA LYS A 168 -20.33 8.00 10.64
C LYS A 168 -19.61 8.57 11.87
N PRO A 169 -19.24 9.87 11.91
CA PRO A 169 -19.26 10.89 10.86
C PRO A 169 -18.05 10.82 9.90
N HIS A 170 -18.05 11.66 8.84
CA HIS A 170 -16.94 11.79 7.87
C HIS A 170 -15.75 12.60 8.40
N ASP A 171 -15.66 12.83 9.72
CA ASP A 171 -14.59 13.63 10.31
C ASP A 171 -13.21 13.01 10.07
N ASP A 172 -13.11 11.68 10.08
CA ASP A 172 -11.92 10.94 9.64
C ASP A 172 -11.50 11.32 8.20
N ASP A 173 -12.44 11.41 7.26
CA ASP A 173 -12.20 11.79 5.86
C ASP A 173 -11.68 13.23 5.76
N TRP A 174 -12.32 14.16 6.48
CA TRP A 174 -11.93 15.56 6.49
C TRP A 174 -10.54 15.76 7.09
N LEU A 175 -10.22 15.03 8.17
CA LEU A 175 -8.92 15.12 8.80
C LEU A 175 -7.81 14.57 7.90
N VAL A 176 -8.03 13.43 7.24
CA VAL A 176 -7.09 12.89 6.25
C VAL A 176 -6.92 13.84 5.07
N MET A 177 -8.01 14.42 4.56
CA MET A 177 -7.92 15.39 3.48
C MET A 177 -7.14 16.64 3.90
N ALA A 178 -7.38 17.16 5.10
CA ALA A 178 -6.62 18.29 5.63
C ALA A 178 -5.14 17.96 5.78
N ALA A 179 -4.80 16.80 6.35
CA ALA A 179 -3.43 16.33 6.46
C ALA A 179 -2.75 16.19 5.08
N TRP A 180 -3.47 15.66 4.09
CA TRP A 180 -2.97 15.51 2.73
C TRP A 180 -2.70 16.85 2.05
N VAL A 181 -3.64 17.79 2.13
CA VAL A 181 -3.48 19.14 1.60
C VAL A 181 -2.30 19.84 2.28
N LEU A 182 -2.22 19.80 3.61
CA LEU A 182 -1.12 20.42 4.36
C LEU A 182 0.24 19.82 3.99
N LEU A 183 0.34 18.49 3.89
CA LEU A 183 1.58 17.83 3.48
C LEU A 183 1.96 18.19 2.05
N THR A 184 0.99 18.29 1.14
CA THR A 184 1.22 18.69 -0.26
C THR A 184 1.69 20.14 -0.37
N LEU A 185 1.07 21.06 0.37
CA LEU A 185 1.49 22.45 0.43
C LEU A 185 2.89 22.58 1.05
N TRP A 186 3.15 21.85 2.13
CA TRP A 186 4.45 21.80 2.79
C TRP A 186 5.54 21.27 1.87
N MET A 187 5.25 20.19 1.13
CA MET A 187 6.12 19.64 0.10
C MET A 187 6.44 20.71 -0.94
N PHE A 188 5.44 21.43 -1.47
CA PHE A 188 5.69 22.46 -2.47
C PHE A 188 6.48 23.67 -1.96
N ALA A 189 6.35 24.00 -0.68
CA ALA A 189 7.16 25.04 -0.07
C ALA A 189 8.65 24.64 0.02
N HIS A 190 8.95 23.35 0.22
CA HIS A 190 10.30 22.84 0.50
C HIS A 190 10.92 22.01 -0.64
N ASP A 191 10.18 21.77 -1.72
CA ASP A 191 10.63 20.99 -2.86
C ASP A 191 10.02 21.50 -4.18
N ARG A 192 10.89 21.95 -5.10
CA ARG A 192 10.52 22.43 -6.44
C ARG A 192 10.90 21.45 -7.56
N SER A 193 11.29 20.23 -7.21
CA SER A 193 11.68 19.19 -8.16
C SER A 193 10.53 18.82 -9.10
N ARG A 194 10.88 18.13 -10.20
CA ARG A 194 9.87 17.55 -11.10
C ARG A 194 9.04 16.47 -10.38
N ILE A 195 9.65 15.76 -9.43
CA ILE A 195 9.00 14.72 -8.63
C ILE A 195 7.90 15.35 -7.76
N ALA A 196 8.21 16.44 -7.04
CA ALA A 196 7.22 17.16 -6.23
C ALA A 196 6.03 17.65 -7.08
N ARG A 197 6.28 18.12 -8.31
CA ARG A 197 5.23 18.53 -9.25
C ARG A 197 4.36 17.39 -9.77
N ALA A 198 4.94 16.21 -9.97
CA ALA A 198 4.21 15.02 -10.40
C ALA A 198 3.43 14.36 -9.25
N THR A 199 3.86 14.55 -8.01
CA THR A 199 3.34 13.84 -6.83
C THR A 199 1.82 13.97 -6.66
N PRO A 200 1.19 15.16 -6.73
CA PRO A 200 -0.26 15.27 -6.57
C PRO A 200 -1.04 14.53 -7.66
N TRP A 201 -0.53 14.55 -8.90
CA TRP A 201 -1.14 13.83 -10.01
C TRP A 201 -1.10 12.33 -9.77
N VAL A 202 0.06 11.79 -9.35
CA VAL A 202 0.19 10.37 -9.03
C VAL A 202 -0.70 9.99 -7.84
N ALA A 203 -0.73 10.84 -6.80
CA ALA A 203 -1.52 10.62 -5.58
C ALA A 203 -3.04 10.66 -5.82
N VAL A 204 -3.52 11.40 -6.81
CA VAL A 204 -4.95 11.41 -7.21
C VAL A 204 -5.25 10.31 -8.22
N LEU A 205 -4.51 10.26 -9.32
CA LEU A 205 -4.85 9.40 -10.46
C LEU A 205 -4.69 7.93 -10.14
N THR A 206 -3.66 7.54 -9.40
CA THR A 206 -3.39 6.12 -9.09
C THR A 206 -4.55 5.50 -8.31
N PRO A 207 -4.94 6.01 -7.12
CA PRO A 207 -6.04 5.42 -6.38
C PRO A 207 -7.38 5.62 -7.09
N LEU A 208 -7.59 6.71 -7.82
CA LEU A 208 -8.82 6.92 -8.59
C LEU A 208 -8.98 5.83 -9.66
N ILE A 209 -7.97 5.59 -10.49
CA ILE A 209 -8.00 4.54 -11.52
C ILE A 209 -8.23 3.17 -10.89
N LEU A 210 -7.51 2.87 -9.80
CA LEU A 210 -7.64 1.61 -9.08
C LEU A 210 -9.07 1.41 -8.55
N VAL A 211 -9.62 2.40 -7.85
CA VAL A 211 -10.96 2.37 -7.28
C VAL A 211 -12.03 2.26 -8.37
N MET A 212 -11.89 3.02 -9.46
CA MET A 212 -12.82 2.93 -10.60
C MET A 212 -12.79 1.54 -11.24
N ALA A 213 -11.59 0.99 -11.46
CA ALA A 213 -11.41 -0.35 -12.01
C ALA A 213 -12.01 -1.42 -11.10
N MET A 214 -11.76 -1.33 -9.79
CA MET A 214 -12.34 -2.25 -8.80
C MET A 214 -13.86 -2.12 -8.73
N ALA A 215 -14.39 -0.91 -8.50
CA ALA A 215 -15.81 -0.66 -8.27
C ALA A 215 -16.70 -0.91 -9.50
N PHE A 216 -16.25 -0.51 -10.69
CA PHE A 216 -17.09 -0.50 -11.89
C PHE A 216 -16.66 -1.52 -12.94
N GLY A 217 -15.36 -1.75 -13.09
CA GLY A 217 -14.82 -2.76 -14.01
C GLY A 217 -15.01 -4.17 -13.46
N PHE A 218 -14.36 -4.48 -12.33
CA PHE A 218 -14.43 -5.78 -11.67
C PHE A 218 -15.65 -5.93 -10.76
N ARG A 219 -16.35 -4.82 -10.48
CA ARG A 219 -17.48 -4.72 -9.55
C ARG A 219 -17.14 -5.14 -8.10
N GLN A 220 -15.87 -5.19 -7.75
CA GLN A 220 -15.36 -5.55 -6.43
C GLN A 220 -15.78 -4.55 -5.35
N ASN A 221 -15.78 -5.01 -4.09
CA ASN A 221 -16.00 -4.12 -2.96
C ASN A 221 -14.78 -3.21 -2.75
N VAL A 222 -15.03 -1.92 -2.54
CA VAL A 222 -14.00 -0.92 -2.26
C VAL A 222 -14.03 -0.61 -0.76
N PRO A 223 -12.86 -0.39 -0.11
CA PRO A 223 -12.83 0.01 1.29
C PRO A 223 -13.62 1.31 1.52
N ASN A 224 -14.39 1.36 2.60
CA ASN A 224 -15.33 2.44 2.95
C ASN A 224 -16.03 3.08 1.73
N ARG A 225 -17.00 2.37 1.14
CA ARG A 225 -17.83 2.93 0.05
C ARG A 225 -18.60 4.20 0.43
N GLY A 226 -18.84 4.42 1.72
CA GLY A 226 -19.49 5.62 2.21
C GLY A 226 -18.62 6.87 2.12
N GLY A 227 -17.31 6.74 1.87
CA GLY A 227 -16.32 7.82 1.91
C GLY A 227 -16.69 9.08 1.12
N LEU A 228 -16.14 10.21 1.57
CA LEU A 228 -16.42 11.57 1.08
C LEU A 228 -16.38 11.72 -0.45
N LEU A 229 -15.43 11.08 -1.13
CA LEU A 229 -15.24 11.19 -2.58
C LEU A 229 -15.94 10.06 -3.32
N PHE A 230 -15.74 8.82 -2.87
CA PHE A 230 -16.25 7.66 -3.58
C PHE A 230 -17.78 7.59 -3.59
N SER A 231 -18.46 7.99 -2.52
CA SER A 231 -19.93 8.04 -2.48
C SER A 231 -20.51 8.94 -3.59
N LYS A 232 -19.86 10.06 -3.90
CA LYS A 232 -20.25 10.98 -4.98
C LYS A 232 -19.99 10.36 -6.36
N ILE A 233 -18.84 9.70 -6.52
CA ILE A 233 -18.49 8.99 -7.76
C ILE A 233 -19.52 7.88 -8.05
N GLU A 234 -19.83 7.07 -7.03
CA GLU A 234 -20.81 5.99 -7.12
C GLU A 234 -22.20 6.51 -7.45
N TYR A 235 -22.63 7.59 -6.79
CA TYR A 235 -23.89 8.27 -7.09
C TYR A 235 -23.98 8.70 -8.55
N HIS A 236 -22.99 9.45 -9.06
CA HIS A 236 -23.02 9.93 -10.45
C HIS A 236 -22.91 8.79 -11.46
N TYR A 237 -22.18 7.72 -11.15
CA TYR A 237 -22.15 6.54 -12.01
C TYR A 237 -23.54 5.92 -12.15
N TYR A 238 -24.25 5.67 -11.04
CA TYR A 238 -25.53 4.99 -11.09
C TYR A 238 -26.70 5.88 -11.52
N VAL A 239 -26.69 7.16 -11.14
CA VAL A 239 -27.79 8.09 -11.37
C VAL A 239 -27.63 8.86 -12.68
N THR A 240 -26.40 9.23 -13.06
CA THR A 240 -26.17 10.08 -14.22
C THR A 240 -25.68 9.29 -15.43
N LEU A 241 -24.66 8.44 -15.27
CA LEU A 241 -23.99 7.79 -16.41
C LEU A 241 -24.69 6.50 -16.87
N ARG A 242 -24.98 5.60 -15.93
CA ARG A 242 -25.55 4.27 -16.24
C ARG A 242 -26.87 4.35 -17.01
N PRO A 243 -27.83 5.25 -16.69
CA PRO A 243 -29.09 5.33 -17.43
C PRO A 243 -28.92 5.73 -18.90
N LEU A 244 -27.87 6.49 -19.25
CA LEU A 244 -27.65 6.92 -20.63
C LEU A 244 -27.41 5.74 -21.58
N TRP A 245 -26.83 4.64 -21.08
CA TRP A 245 -26.35 3.51 -21.90
C TRP A 245 -27.13 2.22 -21.61
N ARG A 246 -28.13 2.28 -20.73
CA ARG A 246 -28.98 1.15 -20.32
C ARG A 246 -30.43 1.52 -20.58
N ASN A 247 -30.73 1.85 -21.83
CA ASN A 247 -32.09 1.82 -22.39
C ASN A 247 -32.36 0.42 -22.92
#